data_AF-A0AAV4LM78-F1
#
_entry.id   AF-A0AAV4LM78-F1
#
_cell.length_a   1.000
_cell.length_b   1.000
_cell.length_c   1.000
_cell.angle_alpha   90.00
_cell.angle_beta   90.00
_cell.angle_gamma   90.00
#
_symmetry.space_group_name_H-M   'P 1'
#
loop_
_entity.id
_entity.type
_entity.pdbx_description
1 polymer ?
#
loop_
_entity_poly.entity_id
_entity_poly.type
_entity_poly.pdbx_seq_one_letter_code
_entity_poly.pdbx_strand_id
1 'polypeptide(L)'
;MDEELQIVDVWSDNLEDAFERIRDVLEQYPYVSIDTEFPGIVAKPTSYQDDYNYQTVKCNVDLLKLIQLGLTFADADGKTPNGVSTWQFNFKFDLQRDMYAYDSIELLKQSGIDFDKHQRKGIDVAHFGELIIASGLVMNEDVVWVSFHGSYDFAYVLKLLTCSSLPTNQSDFFELLHDFFPSLYDIKFLLDERSIKLSGRSSLQRISEHLDIKRIGPQHQAGSDSLVTCRTFFKLMQRYFENKLDDEKYQGVIYGLGKTTAQLHGDGKSDGLYNTPTYPMTVPYANGSAGVKWGSDLQHHVQTTLNPGIVNANLHPTSGAVILNSSVASPLGGDVPSPMGGGVLPGSTAIVNSGALGSMNGINFYDAPHFSNQ
;
A
#
# COMPACT_ATOMS: atom_id res chain seq x y z
N MET A 1 -9.55 26.57 -19.65
CA MET A 1 -8.48 26.61 -18.64
C MET A 1 -7.89 25.22 -18.61
N ASP A 2 -6.57 25.10 -18.53
CA ASP A 2 -5.90 23.82 -18.75
C ASP A 2 -6.21 22.84 -17.61
N GLU A 3 -6.92 21.75 -17.91
CA GLU A 3 -7.30 20.72 -16.94
C GLU A 3 -6.07 20.08 -16.28
N GLU A 4 -4.89 20.15 -16.93
CA GLU A 4 -3.62 19.64 -16.41
C GLU A 4 -3.10 20.42 -15.20
N LEU A 5 -3.56 21.64 -14.96
CA LEU A 5 -3.13 22.47 -13.81
C LEU A 5 -3.81 22.09 -12.48
N GLN A 6 -4.67 21.06 -12.47
CA GLN A 6 -5.41 20.63 -11.27
C GLN A 6 -4.54 19.86 -10.27
N ILE A 7 -3.52 19.14 -10.74
CA ILE A 7 -2.66 18.30 -9.92
C ILE A 7 -1.30 18.97 -9.80
N VAL A 8 -0.89 19.30 -8.56
CA VAL A 8 0.43 19.83 -8.28
C VAL A 8 1.32 18.77 -7.63
N ASP A 9 2.50 18.59 -8.17
CA ASP A 9 3.53 17.77 -7.54
C ASP A 9 4.16 18.52 -6.35
N VAL A 10 4.16 17.86 -5.20
CA VAL A 10 4.81 18.35 -3.99
C VAL A 10 6.05 17.51 -3.71
N TRP A 11 7.16 18.20 -3.53
CA TRP A 11 8.48 17.69 -3.21
C TRP A 11 8.99 18.43 -1.96
N SER A 12 10.19 18.08 -1.50
CA SER A 12 10.80 18.75 -0.33
C SER A 12 10.96 20.27 -0.47
N ASP A 13 11.14 20.79 -1.68
CA ASP A 13 11.41 22.22 -1.93
C ASP A 13 10.16 23.12 -1.97
N ASN A 14 8.95 22.55 -2.07
CA ASN A 14 7.69 23.29 -2.09
C ASN A 14 6.64 22.77 -1.09
N LEU A 15 7.05 21.96 -0.12
CA LEU A 15 6.16 21.32 0.85
C LEU A 15 5.40 22.32 1.72
N GLU A 16 6.11 23.31 2.27
CA GLU A 16 5.53 24.33 3.15
C GLU A 16 4.52 25.21 2.39
N ASP A 17 4.89 25.67 1.18
CA ASP A 17 4.01 26.42 0.29
C ASP A 17 2.73 25.63 -0.07
N ALA A 18 2.86 24.31 -0.27
CA ALA A 18 1.72 23.45 -0.53
C ALA A 18 0.77 23.41 0.67
N PHE A 19 1.30 23.24 1.88
CA PHE A 19 0.48 23.22 3.10
C PHE A 19 -0.15 24.59 3.42
N GLU A 20 0.51 25.70 3.09
CA GLU A 20 -0.11 27.02 3.19
C GLU A 20 -1.37 27.12 2.33
N ARG A 21 -1.28 26.73 1.07
CA ARG A 21 -2.44 26.74 0.16
C ARG A 21 -3.52 25.75 0.56
N ILE A 22 -3.13 24.58 1.07
CA ILE A 22 -4.08 23.57 1.55
C ILE A 22 -4.91 24.12 2.70
N ARG A 23 -4.31 24.86 3.64
CA ARG A 23 -5.05 25.49 4.75
C ARG A 23 -6.12 26.44 4.22
N ASP A 24 -5.78 27.30 3.25
CA ASP A 24 -6.75 28.23 2.64
C ASP A 24 -7.88 27.50 1.87
N VAL A 25 -7.54 26.39 1.20
CA VAL A 25 -8.50 25.62 0.41
C VAL A 25 -9.44 24.82 1.30
N LEU A 26 -8.93 24.25 2.40
CA LEU A 26 -9.70 23.40 3.29
C LEU A 26 -10.91 24.11 3.89
N GLU A 27 -10.82 25.42 4.15
CA GLU A 27 -11.93 26.23 4.68
C GLU A 27 -13.19 26.21 3.80
N GLN A 28 -13.01 26.11 2.48
CA GLN A 28 -14.11 26.13 1.50
C GLN A 28 -14.40 24.75 0.90
N TYR A 29 -13.42 23.85 0.94
CA TYR A 29 -13.45 22.55 0.27
C TYR A 29 -13.11 21.42 1.26
N PRO A 30 -13.99 21.13 2.24
CA PRO A 30 -13.68 20.23 3.36
C PRO A 30 -13.77 18.73 3.02
N TYR A 31 -14.20 18.34 1.81
CA TYR A 31 -14.18 16.94 1.38
C TYR A 31 -12.81 16.60 0.81
N VAL A 32 -12.10 15.68 1.46
CA VAL A 32 -10.73 15.31 1.12
C VAL A 32 -10.70 13.85 0.66
N SER A 33 -10.49 13.66 -0.63
CA SER A 33 -10.28 12.32 -1.18
C SER A 33 -8.81 11.92 -1.13
N ILE A 34 -8.55 10.69 -0.70
CA ILE A 34 -7.21 10.14 -0.49
C ILE A 34 -6.96 8.94 -1.40
N ASP A 35 -5.72 8.82 -1.87
CA ASP A 35 -5.15 7.58 -2.39
C ASP A 35 -3.63 7.55 -2.12
N THR A 36 -3.02 6.37 -2.09
CA THR A 36 -1.57 6.21 -1.88
C THR A 36 -0.91 5.23 -2.84
N GLU A 37 0.36 5.50 -3.15
CA GLU A 37 1.22 4.55 -3.86
C GLU A 37 2.35 4.08 -2.94
N PHE A 38 2.57 2.77 -2.89
CA PHE A 38 3.52 2.13 -2.00
C PHE A 38 4.07 0.85 -2.63
N PRO A 39 5.19 0.28 -2.13
CA PRO A 39 5.93 -0.76 -2.83
C PRO A 39 5.35 -2.18 -2.66
N GLY A 40 4.02 -2.28 -2.63
CA GLY A 40 3.28 -3.54 -2.61
C GLY A 40 3.25 -4.23 -1.25
N ILE A 41 3.18 -5.57 -1.30
CA ILE A 41 3.07 -6.48 -0.16
C ILE A 41 4.22 -7.47 -0.24
N VAL A 42 5.03 -7.55 0.83
CA VAL A 42 6.22 -8.42 0.92
C VAL A 42 6.11 -9.47 2.02
N ALA A 43 5.17 -9.30 2.96
CA ALA A 43 4.99 -10.18 4.10
C ALA A 43 3.53 -10.60 4.28
N LYS A 44 3.31 -11.79 4.83
CA LYS A 44 2.00 -12.26 5.30
C LYS A 44 2.15 -12.88 6.69
N PRO A 45 1.17 -12.70 7.59
CA PRO A 45 1.16 -13.39 8.88
C PRO A 45 1.20 -14.91 8.69
N THR A 46 1.99 -15.59 9.52
CA THR A 46 2.18 -17.05 9.46
C THR A 46 1.08 -17.83 10.19
N SER A 47 0.41 -17.22 11.15
CA SER A 47 -0.74 -17.77 11.87
C SER A 47 -2.05 -17.16 11.40
N TYR A 48 -3.10 -17.98 11.38
CA TYR A 48 -4.46 -17.47 11.29
C TYR A 48 -4.79 -16.71 12.58
N GLN A 49 -5.20 -15.45 12.42
CA GLN A 49 -5.70 -14.59 13.48
C GLN A 49 -7.08 -14.09 13.04
N ASP A 50 -7.97 -13.83 14.00
CA ASP A 50 -9.33 -13.36 13.69
C ASP A 50 -9.31 -12.02 12.93
N ASP A 51 -8.25 -11.22 13.09
CA ASP A 51 -7.98 -9.96 12.41
C ASP A 51 -6.89 -10.08 11.33
N TYR A 52 -6.75 -11.24 10.67
CA TYR A 52 -5.73 -11.54 9.66
C TYR A 52 -5.48 -10.43 8.63
N ASN A 53 -6.56 -9.79 8.15
CA ASN A 53 -6.47 -8.69 7.19
C ASN A 53 -5.73 -7.49 7.77
N TYR A 54 -6.07 -7.11 9.01
CA TYR A 54 -5.36 -6.04 9.70
C TYR A 54 -3.91 -6.41 9.96
N GLN A 55 -3.64 -7.63 10.42
CA GLN A 55 -2.26 -8.08 10.66
C GLN A 55 -1.41 -8.08 9.38
N THR A 56 -2.04 -8.33 8.22
CA THR A 56 -1.39 -8.21 6.91
C THR A 56 -1.10 -6.75 6.56
N VAL A 57 -2.08 -5.83 6.75
CA VAL A 57 -1.86 -4.39 6.56
C VAL A 57 -0.73 -3.91 7.48
N LYS A 58 -0.86 -4.18 8.78
CA LYS A 58 0.08 -3.77 9.83
C LYS A 58 1.51 -4.16 9.49
N CYS A 59 1.75 -5.45 9.20
CA CYS A 59 3.11 -5.93 8.99
C CYS A 59 3.77 -5.30 7.76
N ASN A 60 3.03 -5.10 6.67
CA ASN A 60 3.58 -4.49 5.46
C ASN A 60 3.76 -2.99 5.62
N VAL A 61 2.79 -2.29 6.20
CA VAL A 61 2.89 -0.83 6.43
C VAL A 61 4.03 -0.51 7.38
N ASP A 62 4.25 -1.30 8.43
CA ASP A 62 5.38 -1.10 9.34
C ASP A 62 6.74 -1.31 8.65
N LEU A 63 6.85 -2.33 7.79
CA LEU A 63 8.09 -2.71 7.09
C LEU A 63 8.43 -1.78 5.90
N LEU A 64 7.43 -1.28 5.20
CA LEU A 64 7.60 -0.57 3.93
C LEU A 64 7.46 0.95 4.10
N LYS A 65 7.93 1.68 3.09
CA LYS A 65 7.84 3.15 3.03
C LYS A 65 6.82 3.57 1.99
N LEU A 66 6.06 4.61 2.30
CA LEU A 66 5.15 5.27 1.37
C LEU A 66 5.95 5.93 0.23
N ILE A 67 5.43 5.90 -0.99
CA ILE A 67 6.06 6.52 -2.17
C ILE A 67 5.31 7.80 -2.55
N GLN A 68 3.98 7.73 -2.69
CA GLN A 68 3.14 8.91 -2.92
C GLN A 68 1.89 8.92 -2.04
N LEU A 69 1.40 10.13 -1.78
CA LEU A 69 0.07 10.42 -1.23
C LEU A 69 -0.62 11.44 -2.13
N GLY A 70 -1.86 11.19 -2.52
CA GLY A 70 -2.69 12.12 -3.26
C GLY A 70 -3.83 12.61 -2.39
N LEU A 71 -3.99 13.93 -2.33
CA LEU A 71 -5.13 14.58 -1.66
C LEU A 71 -5.88 15.46 -2.66
N THR A 72 -7.16 15.20 -2.86
CA THR A 72 -8.05 16.03 -3.68
C THR A 72 -9.14 16.67 -2.84
N PHE A 73 -9.38 17.96 -3.05
CA PHE A 73 -10.30 18.78 -2.27
C PHE A 73 -11.55 19.14 -3.06
N ALA A 74 -12.71 19.03 -2.43
CA ALA A 74 -14.00 19.44 -2.97
C ALA A 74 -14.93 20.00 -1.88
N ASP A 75 -15.95 20.74 -2.30
CA ASP A 75 -17.03 21.19 -1.43
C ASP A 75 -18.11 20.11 -1.29
N ALA A 76 -19.15 20.40 -0.51
CA ALA A 76 -20.26 19.47 -0.27
C ALA A 76 -21.08 19.13 -1.53
N ASP A 77 -20.98 19.92 -2.59
CA ASP A 77 -21.64 19.68 -3.88
C ASP A 77 -20.71 18.92 -4.86
N GLY A 78 -19.49 18.59 -4.44
CA GLY A 78 -18.50 17.90 -5.26
C GLY A 78 -17.76 18.78 -6.25
N LYS A 79 -17.82 20.11 -6.06
CA LYS A 79 -17.07 21.06 -6.89
C LYS A 79 -15.69 21.28 -6.28
N THR A 80 -14.67 21.20 -7.13
CA THR A 80 -13.28 21.42 -6.76
C THR A 80 -12.91 22.91 -6.82
N PRO A 81 -11.81 23.34 -6.15
CA PRO A 81 -11.26 24.68 -6.32
C PRO A 81 -11.01 25.06 -7.78
N ASN A 82 -11.11 26.36 -8.08
CA ASN A 82 -10.69 26.88 -9.38
C ASN A 82 -9.15 26.87 -9.46
N GLY A 83 -8.58 26.04 -10.35
CA GLY A 83 -7.13 25.88 -10.47
C GLY A 83 -6.67 24.57 -9.83
N VAL A 84 -5.74 24.66 -8.87
CA VAL A 84 -5.20 23.49 -8.17
C VAL A 84 -6.26 22.94 -7.22
N SER A 85 -6.63 21.67 -7.41
CA SER A 85 -7.56 20.94 -6.54
C SER A 85 -6.92 19.73 -5.87
N THR A 86 -5.75 19.32 -6.35
CA THR A 86 -5.13 18.06 -6.01
C THR A 86 -3.63 18.26 -5.75
N TRP A 87 -3.15 17.71 -4.65
CA TRP A 87 -1.74 17.69 -4.28
C TRP A 87 -1.23 16.26 -4.29
N GLN A 88 -0.17 16.02 -5.06
CA GLN A 88 0.55 14.76 -5.13
C GLN A 88 1.86 14.88 -4.37
N PHE A 89 1.89 14.38 -3.13
CA PHE A 89 3.07 14.38 -2.29
C PHE A 89 3.97 13.22 -2.67
N ASN A 90 5.23 13.53 -2.98
CA ASN A 90 6.24 12.56 -3.40
C ASN A 90 7.27 12.36 -2.28
N PHE A 91 7.23 11.20 -1.61
CA PHE A 91 8.07 10.92 -0.44
C PHE A 91 9.45 10.40 -0.81
N LYS A 92 10.42 10.58 0.09
CA LYS A 92 11.77 10.07 -0.10
C LYS A 92 11.79 8.54 -0.10
N PHE A 93 12.26 7.98 -1.21
CA PHE A 93 12.36 6.53 -1.41
C PHE A 93 13.66 6.18 -2.15
N ASP A 94 14.33 5.11 -1.73
CA ASP A 94 15.62 4.67 -2.27
C ASP A 94 15.58 3.18 -2.63
N LEU A 95 15.55 2.89 -3.93
CA LEU A 95 15.52 1.51 -4.45
C LEU A 95 16.75 0.66 -4.07
N GLN A 96 17.83 1.26 -3.60
CA GLN A 96 19.01 0.52 -3.15
C GLN A 96 18.94 0.16 -1.66
N ARG A 97 18.10 0.84 -0.88
CA ARG A 97 18.08 0.74 0.59
C ARG A 97 16.74 0.26 1.13
N ASP A 98 15.64 0.61 0.48
CA ASP A 98 14.29 0.36 0.95
C ASP A 98 13.76 -0.96 0.41
N MET A 99 12.97 -1.66 1.23
CA MET A 99 12.34 -2.91 0.81
C MET A 99 11.16 -2.65 -0.12
N TYR A 100 10.96 -3.54 -1.09
CA TYR A 100 9.84 -3.47 -2.03
C TYR A 100 9.50 -4.82 -2.66
N ALA A 101 8.28 -4.93 -3.16
CA ALA A 101 7.89 -5.96 -4.13
C ALA A 101 8.32 -5.52 -5.54
N TYR A 102 9.06 -6.38 -6.24
CA TYR A 102 9.61 -6.06 -7.57
C TYR A 102 8.52 -5.67 -8.57
N ASP A 103 7.44 -6.46 -8.65
CA ASP A 103 6.34 -6.21 -9.58
C ASP A 103 5.66 -4.85 -9.33
N SER A 104 5.57 -4.41 -8.06
CA SER A 104 5.00 -3.11 -7.70
C SER A 104 5.89 -1.97 -8.19
N ILE A 105 7.21 -2.07 -8.02
CA ILE A 105 8.14 -1.05 -8.52
C ILE A 105 8.11 -0.98 -10.05
N GLU A 106 8.05 -2.12 -10.74
CA GLU A 106 7.98 -2.12 -12.21
C GLU A 106 6.67 -1.51 -12.72
N LEU A 107 5.55 -1.82 -12.07
CA LEU A 107 4.27 -1.16 -12.37
C LEU A 107 4.37 0.36 -12.15
N LEU A 108 4.87 0.81 -11.00
CA LEU A 108 5.00 2.24 -10.69
C LEU A 108 5.93 2.98 -11.65
N LYS A 109 7.04 2.35 -12.09
CA LYS A 109 7.90 2.91 -13.14
C LYS A 109 7.15 3.07 -14.46
N GLN A 110 6.37 2.06 -14.86
CA GLN A 110 5.56 2.13 -16.08
C GLN A 110 4.48 3.22 -16.00
N SER A 111 3.99 3.49 -14.80
CA SER A 111 3.04 4.57 -14.51
C SER A 111 3.68 5.96 -14.42
N GLY A 112 5.01 6.05 -14.58
CA GLY A 112 5.73 7.32 -14.66
C GLY A 112 6.36 7.81 -13.36
N ILE A 113 6.49 6.96 -12.33
CA ILE A 113 7.19 7.31 -11.08
C ILE A 113 8.70 7.43 -11.32
N ASP A 114 9.26 8.61 -11.07
CA ASP A 114 10.70 8.91 -11.14
C ASP A 114 11.39 8.63 -9.80
N PHE A 115 11.82 7.40 -9.59
CA PHE A 115 12.48 6.97 -8.35
C PHE A 115 13.81 7.71 -8.07
N ASP A 116 14.53 8.16 -9.10
CA ASP A 116 15.75 8.96 -8.91
C ASP A 116 15.41 10.34 -8.35
N LYS A 117 14.25 10.90 -8.71
CA LYS A 117 13.74 12.15 -8.14
C LYS A 117 13.19 11.93 -6.73
N HIS A 118 12.49 10.82 -6.44
CA HIS A 118 12.12 10.44 -5.07
C HIS A 118 13.33 10.37 -4.14
N GLN A 119 14.42 9.74 -4.58
CA GLN A 119 15.63 9.62 -3.76
C GLN A 119 16.26 10.99 -3.45
N ARG A 120 16.32 11.88 -4.44
CA ARG A 120 17.02 13.19 -4.33
C ARG A 120 16.18 14.31 -3.74
N LYS A 121 14.90 14.36 -4.07
CA LYS A 121 13.99 15.47 -3.77
C LYS A 121 12.76 15.09 -2.97
N GLY A 122 12.57 13.80 -2.67
CA GLY A 122 11.40 13.32 -1.96
C GLY A 122 11.26 13.95 -0.57
N ILE A 123 10.01 14.08 -0.14
CA ILE A 123 9.62 14.64 1.15
C ILE A 123 10.11 13.75 2.28
N ASP A 124 10.66 14.38 3.32
CA ASP A 124 10.93 13.71 4.59
C ASP A 124 9.61 13.48 5.35
N VAL A 125 9.42 12.26 5.83
CA VAL A 125 8.17 11.83 6.47
C VAL A 125 7.90 12.55 7.80
N ALA A 126 8.94 12.91 8.54
CA ALA A 126 8.77 13.62 9.82
C ALA A 126 8.36 15.08 9.57
N HIS A 127 8.97 15.73 8.57
CA HIS A 127 8.59 17.09 8.18
C HIS A 127 7.15 17.14 7.64
N PHE A 128 6.74 16.16 6.83
CA PHE A 128 5.35 16.04 6.42
C PHE A 128 4.40 15.86 7.62
N GLY A 129 4.75 14.96 8.55
CA GLY A 129 3.98 14.68 9.75
C GLY A 129 3.72 15.92 10.61
N GLU A 130 4.75 16.76 10.80
CA GLU A 130 4.61 18.04 11.51
C GLU A 130 3.59 18.97 10.83
N LEU A 131 3.71 19.14 9.52
CA LEU A 131 2.87 20.07 8.75
C LEU A 131 1.41 19.60 8.66
N ILE A 132 1.17 18.31 8.44
CA ILE A 132 -0.20 17.80 8.35
C ILE A 132 -0.94 17.90 9.69
N ILE A 133 -0.26 17.66 10.82
CA ILE A 133 -0.86 17.82 12.15
C ILE A 133 -1.32 19.27 12.38
N ALA A 134 -0.53 20.25 11.93
CA ALA A 134 -0.84 21.67 12.07
C ALA A 134 -1.73 22.26 10.96
N SER A 135 -2.19 21.43 10.00
CA SER A 135 -2.91 21.91 8.81
C SER A 135 -4.42 22.03 8.98
N GLY A 136 -4.99 21.42 10.02
CA GLY A 136 -6.44 21.29 10.20
C GLY A 136 -7.10 20.16 9.38
N LEU A 137 -6.32 19.40 8.59
CA LEU A 137 -6.80 18.23 7.83
C LEU A 137 -7.23 17.04 8.71
N VAL A 138 -6.57 16.89 9.86
CA VAL A 138 -6.74 15.74 10.76
C VAL A 138 -7.21 16.23 12.13
N MET A 139 -7.85 15.34 12.89
CA MET A 139 -8.46 15.67 14.19
C MET A 139 -9.47 16.83 14.08
N ASN A 140 -10.16 16.91 12.94
CA ASN A 140 -11.11 17.97 12.63
C ASN A 140 -12.43 17.36 12.14
N GLU A 141 -13.51 17.59 12.89
CA GLU A 141 -14.85 17.04 12.61
C GLU A 141 -15.49 17.67 11.35
N ASP A 142 -15.05 18.86 10.93
CA ASP A 142 -15.56 19.53 9.74
C ASP A 142 -15.01 18.91 8.44
N VAL A 143 -13.93 18.11 8.53
CA VAL A 143 -13.27 17.49 7.36
C VAL A 143 -13.85 16.11 7.10
N VAL A 144 -14.30 15.87 5.86
CA VAL A 144 -14.85 14.59 5.43
C VAL A 144 -13.86 13.86 4.53
N TRP A 145 -13.33 12.75 5.02
CA TRP A 145 -12.38 11.93 4.26
C TRP A 145 -13.08 10.91 3.37
N VAL A 146 -12.59 10.75 2.15
CA VAL A 146 -13.14 9.82 1.17
C VAL A 146 -12.04 8.95 0.59
N SER A 147 -12.18 7.63 0.68
CA SER A 147 -11.22 6.68 0.10
C SER A 147 -11.90 5.68 -0.83
N PHE A 148 -11.08 4.93 -1.55
CA PHE A 148 -11.53 3.73 -2.25
C PHE A 148 -10.68 2.55 -1.77
N HIS A 149 -11.27 1.62 -1.01
CA HIS A 149 -10.54 0.48 -0.45
C HIS A 149 -9.39 0.91 0.49
N GLY A 150 -9.64 1.94 1.31
CA GLY A 150 -8.62 2.78 1.95
C GLY A 150 -7.83 2.18 3.12
N SER A 151 -7.93 0.88 3.33
CA SER A 151 -7.25 0.13 4.40
C SER A 151 -5.75 0.44 4.53
N TYR A 152 -5.00 0.34 3.43
CA TYR A 152 -3.57 0.66 3.42
C TYR A 152 -3.31 2.17 3.42
N ASP A 153 -4.13 2.94 2.71
CA ASP A 153 -3.97 4.39 2.59
C ASP A 153 -3.99 5.07 3.96
N PHE A 154 -5.05 4.81 4.74
CA PHE A 154 -5.17 5.34 6.08
C PHE A 154 -4.14 4.77 7.05
N ALA A 155 -3.76 3.50 6.90
CA ALA A 155 -2.71 2.90 7.72
C ALA A 155 -1.34 3.58 7.49
N TYR A 156 -0.98 3.89 6.25
CA TYR A 156 0.25 4.64 5.96
C TYR A 156 0.18 6.06 6.53
N VAL A 157 -0.93 6.78 6.34
CA VAL A 157 -1.05 8.13 6.89
C VAL A 157 -1.04 8.12 8.42
N LEU A 158 -1.66 7.14 9.07
CA LEU A 158 -1.61 7.00 10.53
C LEU A 158 -0.18 6.72 11.05
N LYS A 159 0.59 5.88 10.33
CA LYS A 159 2.02 5.68 10.61
C LYS A 159 2.81 6.99 10.47
N LEU A 160 2.52 7.81 9.47
CA LEU A 160 3.16 9.11 9.29
C LEU A 160 2.81 10.08 10.43
N LEU A 161 1.53 10.15 10.83
CA LEU A 161 1.04 11.03 11.88
C LEU A 161 1.61 10.69 13.26
N THR A 162 1.76 9.40 13.55
CA THR A 162 2.25 8.94 14.86
C THR A 162 3.75 8.75 14.93
N CYS A 163 4.45 8.78 13.79
CA CYS A 163 5.86 8.44 13.67
C CYS A 163 6.23 7.12 14.38
N SER A 164 5.28 6.18 14.43
CA SER A 164 5.37 4.95 15.22
C SER A 164 4.84 3.77 14.43
N SER A 165 5.18 2.55 14.88
CA SER A 165 4.53 1.35 14.34
C SER A 165 3.04 1.38 14.63
N LEU A 166 2.26 0.79 13.73
CA LEU A 166 0.81 0.70 13.89
C LEU A 166 0.42 -0.10 15.15
N PRO A 167 -0.75 0.17 15.76
CA PRO A 167 -1.22 -0.53 16.96
C PRO A 167 -1.25 -2.05 16.79
N THR A 168 -0.99 -2.81 17.86
CA THR A 168 -0.94 -4.27 17.77
C THR A 168 -2.28 -4.88 17.38
N ASN A 169 -3.36 -4.36 17.94
CA ASN A 169 -4.71 -4.89 17.75
C ASN A 169 -5.52 -4.01 16.79
N GLN A 170 -6.43 -4.63 16.04
CA GLN A 170 -7.31 -3.92 15.11
C GLN A 170 -8.25 -2.92 15.82
N SER A 171 -8.70 -3.20 17.05
CA SER A 171 -9.52 -2.28 17.84
C SER A 171 -8.80 -0.96 18.08
N ASP A 172 -7.57 -1.04 18.59
CA ASP A 172 -6.74 0.11 18.96
C ASP A 172 -6.36 0.92 17.70
N PHE A 173 -6.21 0.25 16.56
CA PHE A 173 -6.08 0.91 15.26
C PHE A 173 -7.31 1.73 14.89
N PHE A 174 -8.52 1.18 15.05
CA PHE A 174 -9.74 1.92 14.73
C PHE A 174 -10.00 3.08 15.69
N GLU A 175 -9.74 2.90 16.99
CA GLU A 175 -9.82 3.99 17.98
C GLU A 175 -8.92 5.17 17.54
N LEU A 176 -7.65 4.88 17.27
CA LEU A 176 -6.67 5.88 16.84
C LEU A 176 -7.01 6.48 15.46
N LEU A 177 -7.50 5.66 14.52
CA LEU A 177 -7.95 6.11 13.21
C LEU A 177 -9.09 7.13 13.36
N HIS A 178 -10.09 6.84 14.20
CA HIS A 178 -11.25 7.72 14.38
C HIS A 178 -10.89 9.00 15.13
N ASP A 179 -9.88 8.99 16.00
CA ASP A 179 -9.33 10.21 16.60
C ASP A 179 -8.74 11.15 15.54
N PHE A 180 -7.98 10.63 14.57
CA PHE A 180 -7.37 11.44 13.51
C PHE A 180 -8.31 11.75 12.33
N PHE A 181 -9.27 10.87 12.05
CA PHE A 181 -10.18 10.95 10.90
C PHE A 181 -11.64 10.75 11.37
N PRO A 182 -12.24 11.73 12.07
CA PRO A 182 -13.55 11.57 12.71
C PRO A 182 -14.68 11.33 11.70
N SER A 183 -14.59 11.91 10.50
CA SER A 183 -15.51 11.65 9.39
C SER A 183 -14.77 11.03 8.22
N LEU A 184 -15.07 9.77 7.90
CA LEU A 184 -14.50 9.05 6.76
C LEU A 184 -15.52 8.11 6.11
N TYR A 185 -15.46 7.99 4.79
CA TYR A 185 -16.26 7.05 3.99
C TYR A 185 -15.38 6.30 2.97
N ASP A 186 -15.55 4.98 2.89
CA ASP A 186 -14.89 4.14 1.90
C ASP A 186 -15.88 3.76 0.78
N ILE A 187 -15.63 4.23 -0.45
CA ILE A 187 -16.48 3.98 -1.62
C ILE A 187 -16.70 2.48 -1.85
N LYS A 188 -15.69 1.65 -1.63
CA LYS A 188 -15.82 0.21 -1.86
C LYS A 188 -16.77 -0.44 -0.86
N PHE A 189 -16.75 0.02 0.39
CA PHE A 189 -17.73 -0.37 1.39
C PHE A 189 -19.14 0.13 1.03
N LEU A 190 -19.29 1.39 0.60
CA LEU A 190 -20.59 1.93 0.19
C LEU A 190 -21.25 1.10 -0.92
N LEU A 191 -20.47 0.68 -1.92
CA LEU A 191 -20.95 -0.14 -3.03
C LEU A 191 -21.36 -1.54 -2.58
N ASP A 192 -20.55 -2.19 -1.73
CA ASP A 192 -20.82 -3.54 -1.25
C ASP A 192 -22.05 -3.58 -0.34
N GLU A 193 -22.15 -2.66 0.61
CA GLU A 193 -23.24 -2.59 1.59
C GLU A 193 -24.60 -2.25 0.95
N ARG A 194 -24.61 -1.50 -0.16
CA ARG A 194 -25.82 -1.26 -0.97
C ARG A 194 -26.05 -2.30 -2.05
N SER A 195 -25.20 -3.34 -2.13
CA SER A 195 -25.23 -4.35 -3.19
C SER A 195 -25.20 -3.77 -4.61
N ILE A 196 -24.53 -2.62 -4.79
CA ILE A 196 -24.45 -1.91 -6.08
C ILE A 196 -23.36 -2.59 -6.93
N LYS A 197 -23.79 -3.31 -7.96
CA LYS A 197 -22.90 -4.01 -8.88
C LYS A 197 -22.66 -3.17 -10.13
N LEU A 198 -21.64 -2.30 -10.09
CA LEU A 198 -21.27 -1.46 -11.24
C LEU A 198 -20.37 -2.20 -12.25
N SER A 199 -19.61 -3.20 -11.80
CA SER A 199 -18.84 -4.10 -12.67
C SER A 199 -18.55 -5.43 -11.96
N GLY A 200 -18.33 -6.52 -12.72
CA GLY A 200 -18.15 -7.87 -12.18
C GLY A 200 -16.90 -8.07 -11.30
N ARG A 201 -15.97 -7.11 -11.29
CA ARG A 201 -14.83 -6.96 -10.38
C ARG A 201 -14.47 -5.46 -10.29
N SER A 202 -14.77 -4.85 -9.15
CA SER A 202 -14.88 -3.40 -8.98
C SER A 202 -13.52 -2.75 -8.68
N SER A 203 -12.68 -2.50 -9.69
CA SER A 203 -11.56 -1.56 -9.55
C SER A 203 -12.06 -0.13 -9.69
N LEU A 204 -11.35 0.84 -9.08
CA LEU A 204 -11.67 2.26 -9.17
C LEU A 204 -11.85 2.69 -10.63
N GLN A 205 -10.92 2.30 -11.50
CA GLN A 205 -10.94 2.61 -12.93
C GLN A 205 -12.23 2.12 -13.63
N ARG A 206 -12.66 0.88 -13.36
CA ARG A 206 -13.87 0.33 -13.98
C ARG A 206 -15.15 1.01 -13.48
N ILE A 207 -15.18 1.34 -12.18
CA ILE A 207 -16.29 2.10 -11.60
C ILE A 207 -16.34 3.49 -12.24
N SER A 208 -15.20 4.18 -12.33
CA SER A 208 -15.14 5.52 -12.91
C SER A 208 -15.56 5.53 -14.39
N GLU A 209 -15.16 4.52 -15.16
CA GLU A 209 -15.60 4.34 -16.55
C GLU A 209 -17.12 4.15 -16.65
N HIS A 210 -17.70 3.30 -15.79
CA HIS A 210 -19.16 3.09 -15.75
C HIS A 210 -19.94 4.36 -15.36
N LEU A 211 -19.31 5.25 -14.61
CA LEU A 211 -19.90 6.51 -14.17
C LEU A 211 -19.61 7.68 -15.13
N ASP A 212 -19.00 7.40 -16.28
CA ASP A 212 -18.58 8.37 -17.30
C ASP A 212 -17.61 9.44 -16.77
N ILE A 213 -16.73 9.06 -15.83
CA ILE A 213 -15.76 9.95 -15.22
C ILE A 213 -14.48 9.94 -16.05
N LYS A 214 -14.11 11.12 -16.56
CA LYS A 214 -12.84 11.34 -17.24
C LYS A 214 -11.71 11.50 -16.21
N ARG A 215 -10.69 10.66 -16.32
CA ARG A 215 -9.42 10.78 -15.58
C ARG A 215 -8.61 11.98 -16.06
N ILE A 216 -7.95 12.65 -15.13
CA ILE A 216 -6.95 13.68 -15.38
C ILE A 216 -5.67 13.23 -14.67
N GLY A 217 -4.55 13.29 -15.37
CA GLY A 217 -3.28 12.76 -14.89
C GLY A 217 -3.07 11.27 -15.18
N PRO A 218 -1.87 10.75 -14.90
CA PRO A 218 -1.49 9.36 -15.14
C PRO A 218 -2.28 8.40 -14.23
N GLN A 219 -2.67 7.24 -14.73
CA GLN A 219 -3.24 6.18 -13.89
C GLN A 219 -2.13 5.58 -13.01
N HIS A 220 -2.45 5.11 -11.80
CA HIS A 220 -1.49 4.54 -10.86
C HIS A 220 -0.47 5.58 -10.36
N GLN A 221 -0.99 6.77 -10.09
CA GLN A 221 -0.30 7.82 -9.34
C GLN A 221 -1.31 8.46 -8.40
N ALA A 222 -0.90 8.62 -7.14
CA ALA A 222 -1.81 8.92 -6.04
C ALA A 222 -2.64 10.20 -6.27
N GLY A 223 -2.05 11.24 -6.88
CA GLY A 223 -2.76 12.48 -7.18
C GLY A 223 -3.96 12.24 -8.12
N SER A 224 -3.68 11.66 -9.29
CA SER A 224 -4.69 11.34 -10.30
C SER A 224 -5.75 10.37 -9.77
N ASP A 225 -5.34 9.36 -9.01
CA ASP A 225 -6.26 8.39 -8.41
C ASP A 225 -7.13 9.00 -7.31
N SER A 226 -6.59 9.86 -6.44
CA SER A 226 -7.40 10.61 -5.45
C SER A 226 -8.45 11.52 -6.12
N LEU A 227 -8.14 12.10 -7.28
CA LEU A 227 -9.08 12.92 -8.05
C LEU A 227 -10.19 12.07 -8.68
N VAL A 228 -9.85 10.88 -9.18
CA VAL A 228 -10.85 9.91 -9.66
C VAL A 228 -11.72 9.41 -8.51
N THR A 229 -11.14 9.15 -7.33
CA THR A 229 -11.87 8.80 -6.09
C THR A 229 -12.88 9.89 -5.74
N CYS A 230 -12.46 11.16 -5.71
CA CYS A 230 -13.32 12.31 -5.44
C CYS A 230 -14.52 12.38 -6.39
N ARG A 231 -14.25 12.37 -7.70
CA ARG A 231 -15.31 12.43 -8.73
C ARG A 231 -16.24 11.24 -8.65
N THR A 232 -15.70 10.06 -8.35
CA THR A 232 -16.47 8.83 -8.21
C THR A 232 -17.43 8.92 -7.04
N PHE A 233 -16.97 9.37 -5.88
CA PHE A 233 -17.79 9.53 -4.69
C PHE A 233 -19.00 10.43 -4.97
N PHE A 234 -18.79 11.66 -5.44
CA PHE A 234 -19.90 12.59 -5.67
C PHE A 234 -20.86 12.10 -6.77
N LYS A 235 -20.34 11.40 -7.80
CA LYS A 235 -21.19 10.81 -8.83
C LYS A 235 -22.05 9.67 -8.29
N LEU A 236 -21.50 8.86 -7.39
CA LEU A 236 -22.25 7.82 -6.68
C LEU A 236 -23.31 8.44 -5.77
N MET A 237 -22.94 9.47 -5.01
CA MET A 237 -23.85 10.19 -4.13
C MET A 237 -25.08 10.69 -4.89
N GLN A 238 -24.86 11.29 -6.06
CA GLN A 238 -25.93 11.77 -6.94
C GLN A 238 -26.80 10.64 -7.48
N ARG A 239 -26.20 9.54 -7.96
CA ARG A 239 -26.93 8.49 -8.70
C ARG A 239 -27.61 7.47 -7.80
N TYR A 240 -27.05 7.17 -6.62
CA TYR A 240 -27.46 6.02 -5.81
C TYR A 240 -27.79 6.34 -4.35
N PHE A 241 -27.45 7.54 -3.87
CA PHE A 241 -27.65 7.91 -2.46
C PHE A 241 -28.44 9.21 -2.28
N GLU A 242 -29.01 9.78 -3.34
CA GLU A 242 -29.84 11.00 -3.26
C GLU A 242 -29.11 12.16 -2.53
N ASN A 243 -27.78 12.23 -2.67
CA ASN A 243 -26.88 13.17 -1.98
C ASN A 243 -26.97 13.12 -0.44
N LYS A 244 -27.36 11.98 0.14
CA LYS A 244 -27.42 11.79 1.60
C LYS A 244 -26.94 10.41 2.03
N LEU A 245 -25.95 10.39 2.92
CA LEU A 245 -25.53 9.17 3.62
C LEU A 245 -26.18 9.08 5.00
N ASP A 246 -26.26 7.85 5.49
CA ASP A 246 -26.64 7.53 6.87
C ASP A 246 -25.35 7.28 7.67
N ASP A 247 -24.94 8.26 8.47
CA ASP A 247 -23.64 8.25 9.14
C ASP A 247 -23.52 7.11 10.15
N GLU A 248 -24.62 6.75 10.83
CA GLU A 248 -24.66 5.61 11.76
C GLU A 248 -24.29 4.29 11.07
N LYS A 249 -24.54 4.22 9.75
CA LYS A 249 -24.31 3.02 8.96
C LYS A 249 -22.96 3.04 8.22
N TYR A 250 -22.56 4.18 7.68
CA TYR A 250 -21.45 4.23 6.71
C TYR A 250 -20.18 4.91 7.22
N GLN A 251 -20.28 5.83 8.18
CA GLN A 251 -19.13 6.61 8.61
C GLN A 251 -18.16 5.76 9.44
N GLY A 252 -16.85 5.96 9.25
CA GLY A 252 -15.82 5.28 10.05
C GLY A 252 -15.53 3.84 9.65
N VAL A 253 -16.21 3.31 8.62
CA VAL A 253 -16.06 1.92 8.18
C VAL A 253 -15.14 1.83 6.96
N ILE A 254 -14.09 1.01 7.07
CA ILE A 254 -13.12 0.75 6.00
C ILE A 254 -13.33 -0.65 5.44
N TYR A 255 -13.34 -0.77 4.11
CA TYR A 255 -13.49 -2.06 3.44
C TYR A 255 -12.29 -2.98 3.70
N GLY A 256 -12.58 -4.25 4.04
CA GLY A 256 -11.59 -5.28 4.31
C GLY A 256 -11.14 -5.38 5.77
N LEU A 257 -11.51 -4.43 6.62
CA LEU A 257 -11.15 -4.38 8.04
C LEU A 257 -12.39 -4.36 8.96
N GLY A 258 -12.19 -4.73 10.23
CA GLY A 258 -13.21 -4.73 11.27
C GLY A 258 -14.43 -5.55 10.87
N LYS A 259 -15.62 -4.93 11.00
CA LYS A 259 -16.91 -5.58 10.71
C LYS A 259 -17.05 -6.03 9.25
N THR A 260 -16.29 -5.47 8.32
CA THR A 260 -16.35 -5.83 6.90
C THR A 260 -15.58 -7.11 6.57
N THR A 261 -14.64 -7.54 7.43
CA THR A 261 -13.87 -8.78 7.23
C THR A 261 -14.77 -10.02 7.28
N ALA A 262 -15.79 -10.03 8.14
CA ALA A 262 -16.73 -11.14 8.27
C ALA A 262 -17.58 -11.37 7.00
N GLN A 263 -17.91 -10.30 6.26
CA GLN A 263 -18.70 -10.36 5.02
C GLN A 263 -17.91 -11.01 3.87
N LEU A 264 -16.60 -10.76 3.79
CA LEU A 264 -15.70 -11.38 2.78
C LEU A 264 -15.62 -12.90 2.91
N HIS A 265 -15.54 -13.41 4.14
CA HIS A 265 -15.44 -14.85 4.40
C HIS A 265 -16.78 -15.59 4.25
N GLY A 266 -17.93 -14.93 4.47
CA GLY A 266 -19.26 -15.52 4.28
C GLY A 266 -19.68 -15.70 2.82
N ASP A 267 -19.23 -14.79 1.94
CA ASP A 267 -19.63 -14.76 0.52
C ASP A 267 -18.67 -15.50 -0.42
N GLY A 268 -17.52 -16.00 0.08
CA GLY A 268 -16.50 -16.67 -0.74
C GLY A 268 -15.80 -15.76 -1.76
N LYS A 269 -15.93 -14.43 -1.62
CA LYS A 269 -15.30 -13.43 -2.48
C LYS A 269 -13.89 -13.12 -1.96
N SER A 270 -12.85 -13.57 -2.67
CA SER A 270 -11.47 -13.15 -2.40
C SER A 270 -11.04 -12.07 -3.39
N ASP A 271 -10.77 -10.87 -2.86
CA ASP A 271 -10.31 -9.73 -3.67
C ASP A 271 -8.81 -9.77 -3.98
N GLY A 272 -8.11 -10.88 -3.66
CA GLY A 272 -6.69 -11.08 -3.93
C GLY A 272 -5.74 -10.42 -2.94
N LEU A 273 -6.13 -9.28 -2.34
CA LEU A 273 -5.33 -8.53 -1.35
C LEU A 273 -5.17 -9.28 -0.02
N TYR A 274 -6.27 -9.89 0.42
CA TYR A 274 -6.42 -10.54 1.72
C TYR A 274 -6.45 -12.06 1.63
N ASN A 275 -5.96 -12.63 0.51
CA ASN A 275 -6.10 -14.06 0.28
C ASN A 275 -5.35 -14.83 1.37
N THR A 276 -6.11 -15.51 2.23
CA THR A 276 -5.60 -16.41 3.23
C THR A 276 -5.03 -17.65 2.53
N PRO A 277 -3.87 -18.19 2.93
CA PRO A 277 -3.42 -19.45 2.42
C PRO A 277 -4.39 -20.53 2.91
N THR A 278 -5.25 -21.04 2.01
CA THR A 278 -5.99 -22.27 2.27
C THR A 278 -4.96 -23.39 2.36
N TYR A 279 -4.48 -23.70 3.56
CA TYR A 279 -3.79 -24.96 3.79
C TYR A 279 -4.87 -26.04 3.75
N PRO A 280 -4.86 -26.96 2.75
CA PRO A 280 -5.68 -28.14 2.90
C PRO A 280 -5.17 -28.87 4.14
N MET A 281 -6.06 -29.06 5.13
CA MET A 281 -5.83 -30.00 6.22
C MET A 281 -5.84 -31.41 5.62
N THR A 282 -4.79 -31.77 4.88
CA THR A 282 -4.54 -33.14 4.47
C THR A 282 -3.73 -33.82 5.56
N VAL A 283 -4.42 -34.75 6.22
CA VAL A 283 -3.91 -35.82 7.08
C VAL A 283 -2.54 -36.33 6.56
N PRO A 284 -1.53 -36.53 7.42
CA PRO A 284 -0.18 -36.86 6.97
C PRO A 284 -0.17 -38.25 6.29
N TYR A 285 -0.09 -38.27 4.97
CA TYR A 285 0.23 -39.49 4.23
C TYR A 285 1.74 -39.64 4.13
N ALA A 286 2.22 -40.73 4.74
CA ALA A 286 3.59 -41.20 4.65
C ALA A 286 3.99 -41.44 3.19
N ASN A 287 5.27 -41.15 2.93
CA ASN A 287 5.93 -41.19 1.64
C ASN A 287 5.79 -42.55 0.93
N GLY A 288 5.44 -42.51 -0.36
CA GLY A 288 5.34 -43.70 -1.21
C GLY A 288 5.16 -43.31 -2.68
N SER A 289 6.29 -43.00 -3.34
CA SER A 289 6.57 -43.16 -4.77
C SER A 289 5.37 -43.38 -5.73
N ALA A 290 5.02 -42.36 -6.51
CA ALA A 290 4.63 -42.47 -7.92
C ALA A 290 4.49 -41.06 -8.53
N GLY A 291 5.04 -40.88 -9.73
CA GLY A 291 5.17 -39.58 -10.37
C GLY A 291 3.84 -38.91 -10.75
N VAL A 292 3.87 -37.58 -10.73
CA VAL A 292 2.84 -36.75 -11.35
C VAL A 292 3.51 -35.86 -12.39
N LYS A 293 2.96 -35.93 -13.61
CA LYS A 293 3.39 -35.24 -14.82
C LYS A 293 3.25 -33.73 -14.66
N TRP A 294 4.23 -33.00 -15.18
CA TRP A 294 4.13 -31.57 -15.44
C TRP A 294 3.09 -31.32 -16.54
N GLY A 295 1.97 -30.71 -16.18
CA GLY A 295 1.04 -30.11 -17.13
C GLY A 295 1.50 -28.69 -17.44
N SER A 296 2.04 -28.49 -18.64
CA SER A 296 2.07 -27.20 -19.31
C SER A 296 0.63 -26.81 -19.62
N ASP A 297 0.05 -25.87 -18.86
CA ASP A 297 -1.04 -24.96 -19.27
C ASP A 297 -1.72 -24.37 -18.02
N LEU A 298 -1.09 -23.36 -17.43
CA LEU A 298 -1.76 -22.40 -16.55
C LEU A 298 -1.18 -21.01 -16.84
N GLN A 299 -1.55 -20.44 -17.99
CA GLN A 299 -1.51 -18.99 -18.18
C GLN A 299 -2.62 -18.38 -17.32
N HIS A 300 -2.37 -18.20 -16.03
CA HIS A 300 -3.22 -17.36 -15.19
C HIS A 300 -2.95 -15.89 -15.54
N HIS A 301 -3.85 -15.32 -16.35
CA HIS A 301 -4.00 -13.88 -16.48
C HIS A 301 -4.26 -13.28 -15.09
N VAL A 302 -3.24 -12.63 -14.51
CA VAL A 302 -3.38 -11.83 -13.28
C VAL A 302 -4.07 -10.53 -13.68
N GLN A 303 -5.38 -10.48 -13.44
CA GLN A 303 -6.19 -9.27 -13.63
C GLN A 303 -6.18 -8.50 -12.31
N THR A 304 -5.55 -7.33 -12.30
CA THR A 304 -5.39 -6.42 -11.16
C THR A 304 -6.73 -5.86 -10.70
N THR A 305 -7.29 -6.45 -9.64
CA THR A 305 -8.53 -6.03 -8.96
C THR A 305 -8.28 -5.11 -7.77
N LEU A 306 -7.05 -4.62 -7.62
CA LEU A 306 -6.56 -3.99 -6.41
C LEU A 306 -6.50 -2.48 -6.58
N ASN A 307 -6.29 -1.76 -5.48
CA ASN A 307 -5.91 -0.36 -5.53
C ASN A 307 -4.77 -0.19 -6.55
N PRO A 308 -4.70 0.92 -7.30
CA PRO A 308 -3.79 1.07 -8.43
C PRO A 308 -2.35 0.57 -8.15
N GLY A 309 -1.79 0.78 -6.96
CA GLY A 309 -0.43 0.35 -6.62
C GLY A 309 -0.18 -1.12 -6.26
N ILE A 310 -1.20 -1.97 -6.10
CA ILE A 310 -1.00 -3.25 -5.41
C ILE A 310 -0.95 -4.43 -6.36
N VAL A 311 0.23 -5.03 -6.48
CA VAL A 311 0.44 -6.39 -6.99
C VAL A 311 0.89 -7.26 -5.83
N ASN A 312 0.18 -8.37 -5.61
CA ASN A 312 0.57 -9.38 -4.63
C ASN A 312 1.78 -10.12 -5.20
N ALA A 313 2.94 -10.06 -4.52
CA ALA A 313 4.10 -10.82 -4.94
C ALA A 313 3.73 -12.29 -5.01
N ASN A 314 3.87 -12.91 -6.18
CA ASN A 314 3.90 -14.37 -6.24
C ASN A 314 5.12 -14.79 -5.41
N LEU A 315 4.90 -15.39 -4.25
CA LEU A 315 5.92 -16.08 -3.47
C LEU A 315 6.36 -17.34 -4.24
N HIS A 316 6.94 -17.13 -5.43
CA HIS A 316 7.67 -18.15 -6.16
C HIS A 316 8.97 -18.41 -5.38
N PRO A 317 9.50 -19.63 -5.33
CA PRO A 317 10.72 -19.95 -4.55
C PRO A 317 11.96 -19.14 -4.93
N THR A 318 11.89 -18.37 -6.03
CA THR A 318 12.98 -17.55 -6.60
C THR A 318 12.69 -16.04 -6.59
N SER A 319 11.49 -15.60 -6.19
CA SER A 319 11.11 -14.18 -6.15
C SER A 319 11.03 -13.71 -4.70
N GLY A 320 12.19 -13.60 -4.06
CA GLY A 320 12.33 -13.01 -2.72
C GLY A 320 12.31 -11.48 -2.79
N ALA A 321 11.88 -10.84 -1.69
CA ALA A 321 12.07 -9.40 -1.50
C ALA A 321 13.54 -9.04 -1.75
N VAL A 322 13.78 -8.00 -2.54
CA VAL A 322 15.14 -7.58 -2.88
C VAL A 322 15.72 -6.80 -1.69
N ILE A 323 16.73 -7.37 -1.03
CA ILE A 323 17.59 -6.66 -0.09
C ILE A 323 18.97 -6.51 -0.76
N LEU A 324 19.30 -5.34 -1.29
CA LEU A 324 20.64 -5.05 -1.81
C LEU A 324 21.53 -4.56 -0.66
N ASN A 325 22.36 -5.47 -0.13
CA ASN A 325 23.31 -5.13 0.92
C ASN A 325 24.50 -4.39 0.28
N SER A 326 24.68 -3.09 0.54
CA SER A 326 25.84 -2.31 0.10
C SER A 326 26.83 -2.11 1.25
N SER A 327 27.82 -3.00 1.37
CA SER A 327 29.01 -2.77 2.19
C SER A 327 30.24 -2.71 1.28
N VAL A 328 30.64 -1.49 0.91
CA VAL A 328 31.95 -1.25 0.28
C VAL A 328 32.86 -0.63 1.33
N ALA A 329 33.74 -1.45 1.92
CA ALA A 329 34.88 -0.98 2.71
C ALA A 329 36.12 -0.97 1.81
N SER A 330 36.77 0.19 1.69
CA SER A 330 38.04 0.37 0.98
C SER A 330 39.19 -0.39 1.66
N PRO A 331 40.18 -0.94 0.93
CA PRO A 331 41.45 -1.31 1.53
C PRO A 331 42.59 -0.37 1.11
N LEU A 332 43.37 0.03 2.11
CA LEU A 332 44.68 0.66 2.00
C LEU A 332 45.74 -0.40 1.64
N GLY A 333 46.51 -0.14 0.58
CA GLY A 333 47.97 -0.32 0.45
C GLY A 333 48.62 -1.72 0.48
N GLY A 334 49.38 -2.04 -0.59
CA GLY A 334 50.71 -2.66 -0.46
C GLY A 334 51.02 -3.93 -1.28
N ASP A 335 51.69 -3.73 -2.42
CA ASP A 335 52.73 -4.56 -3.07
C ASP A 335 52.45 -5.92 -3.78
N VAL A 336 53.13 -6.04 -4.93
CA VAL A 336 53.13 -7.06 -6.00
C VAL A 336 54.55 -7.67 -6.05
N PRO A 337 54.79 -8.98 -6.27
CA PRO A 337 54.84 -9.55 -7.63
C PRO A 337 54.37 -11.01 -7.85
N SER A 338 53.86 -11.24 -9.06
CA SER A 338 53.57 -12.51 -9.78
C SER A 338 54.86 -13.36 -10.02
N PRO A 339 54.86 -14.63 -10.54
CA PRO A 339 53.90 -15.19 -11.52
C PRO A 339 53.59 -16.72 -11.49
N MET A 340 52.74 -17.13 -12.45
CA MET A 340 52.50 -18.48 -13.03
C MET A 340 51.38 -19.36 -12.41
N GLY A 341 50.36 -19.64 -13.23
CA GLY A 341 49.88 -21.02 -13.46
C GLY A 341 48.48 -21.40 -12.96
N GLY A 342 47.53 -21.53 -13.91
CA GLY A 342 46.63 -22.68 -14.00
C GLY A 342 45.42 -22.79 -13.06
N GLY A 343 44.24 -22.49 -13.62
CA GLY A 343 43.02 -23.33 -13.60
C GLY A 343 42.35 -23.77 -12.28
N VAL A 344 41.01 -23.86 -12.39
CA VAL A 344 40.04 -24.63 -11.57
C VAL A 344 39.22 -23.81 -10.55
N LEU A 345 37.91 -23.74 -10.82
CA LEU A 345 36.81 -23.33 -9.91
C LEU A 345 36.79 -24.23 -8.66
N PRO A 346 36.41 -23.70 -7.48
CA PRO A 346 35.19 -24.26 -6.88
C PRO A 346 34.36 -23.32 -5.98
N GLY A 347 33.04 -23.60 -5.99
CA GLY A 347 32.11 -23.65 -4.85
C GLY A 347 32.24 -22.66 -3.69
N SER A 348 31.26 -21.77 -3.57
CA SER A 348 31.03 -20.94 -2.40
C SER A 348 30.48 -21.77 -1.23
N THR A 349 31.32 -21.99 -0.21
CA THR A 349 30.91 -22.36 1.15
C THR A 349 30.65 -21.08 1.95
N ALA A 350 29.45 -20.94 2.51
CA ALA A 350 29.11 -19.86 3.42
C ALA A 350 29.67 -20.13 4.82
N ILE A 351 30.41 -19.17 5.38
CA ILE A 351 30.80 -19.15 6.79
C ILE A 351 29.76 -18.32 7.55
N VAL A 352 29.06 -18.93 8.50
CA VAL A 352 28.14 -18.26 9.42
C VAL A 352 28.96 -17.58 10.51
N ASN A 353 28.81 -16.27 10.69
CA ASN A 353 29.31 -15.59 11.88
C ASN A 353 28.12 -15.10 12.71
N SER A 354 27.91 -15.75 13.85
CA SER A 354 26.82 -15.50 14.79
C SER A 354 27.15 -14.31 15.68
N GLY A 355 26.40 -13.21 15.55
CA GLY A 355 26.60 -12.06 16.43
C GLY A 355 25.68 -10.88 16.16
N ALA A 356 24.37 -11.07 16.34
CA ALA A 356 23.39 -10.04 16.76
C ALA A 356 21.96 -10.60 16.68
N LEU A 357 21.54 -11.41 17.65
CA LEU A 357 20.14 -11.76 17.86
C LEU A 357 19.87 -11.68 19.36
N GLY A 358 19.29 -10.55 19.77
CA GLY A 358 18.94 -10.28 21.15
C GLY A 358 17.75 -9.34 21.21
N SER A 359 16.61 -9.76 20.65
CA SER A 359 15.23 -9.46 21.11
C SER A 359 14.19 -9.72 20.01
N MET A 360 14.01 -10.98 19.57
CA MET A 360 12.80 -11.42 18.87
C MET A 360 12.58 -12.90 19.18
N ASN A 361 11.84 -13.18 20.26
CA ASN A 361 11.33 -14.54 20.49
C ASN A 361 10.08 -14.71 19.62
N GLY A 362 10.16 -15.60 18.61
CA GLY A 362 8.98 -16.02 17.84
C GLY A 362 9.20 -16.42 16.38
N ILE A 363 10.43 -16.47 15.87
CA ILE A 363 10.71 -16.94 14.49
C ILE A 363 11.52 -18.23 14.58
N ASN A 364 10.87 -19.38 14.34
CA ASN A 364 11.58 -20.66 14.22
C ASN A 364 12.23 -20.75 12.83
N PHE A 365 13.56 -20.82 12.80
CA PHE A 365 14.30 -21.34 11.66
C PHE A 365 14.39 -22.86 11.81
N TYR A 366 13.98 -23.62 10.79
CA TYR A 366 14.03 -25.08 10.83
C TYR A 366 15.48 -25.58 10.92
N ASP A 367 15.79 -26.33 11.98
CA ASP A 367 17.00 -27.15 12.10
C ASP A 367 16.95 -28.31 11.09
N ALA A 368 18.07 -28.53 10.39
CA ALA A 368 18.26 -29.66 9.48
C ALA A 368 18.50 -30.97 10.27
N PRO A 369 17.94 -32.12 9.86
CA PRO A 369 18.13 -33.38 10.58
C PRO A 369 19.55 -33.94 10.37
N HIS A 370 20.24 -34.20 11.48
CA HIS A 370 21.45 -35.01 11.54
C HIS A 370 21.16 -36.46 11.11
N PHE A 371 21.84 -36.93 10.07
CA PHE A 371 21.97 -38.37 9.81
C PHE A 371 23.12 -38.95 10.64
N SER A 372 22.79 -39.83 11.59
CA SER A 372 23.74 -40.72 12.24
C SER A 372 23.98 -41.94 11.34
N ASN A 373 25.22 -42.14 10.90
CA ASN A 373 25.68 -43.40 10.31
C ASN A 373 25.77 -44.48 11.39
N GLN A 374 25.00 -45.55 11.24
CA GLN A 374 25.43 -46.94 11.50
C GLN A 374 24.47 -47.92 10.83
#